data_AF-A0A3B9ZY99-F1
#
_entry.id   AF-A0A3B9ZY99-F1
#
_cell.length_a   1.000
_cell.length_b   1.000
_cell.length_c   1.000
_cell.angle_alpha   90.00
_cell.angle_beta   90.00
_cell.angle_gamma   90.00
#
_symmetry.space_group_name_H-M   'P 1'
#
loop_
_entity.id
_entity.type
_entity.pdbx_description
1 polymer ?
#
loop_
_entity_poly.entity_id
_entity_poly.type
_entity_poly.pdbx_seq_one_letter_code
_entity_poly.pdbx_strand_id
1 'polypeptide(L)'
;MKTLQKITLFIALIALFTSCQSSTDVNKILSNQDTKKAIIETIANDSILSKEMMESMMNSEKGKMMMKGNEKMSMLMMEDHGTMMKMMKENPAMMQSMMSNMMETCKNDTAMMSSMCKSMMENPEMMEMMHKNMGGKMGMKDMKGMKGMNKMEGMDHKMK
;
A
#
# COMPACT_ATOMS: atom_id res chain seq x y z
N MET A 1 -18.63 70.44 15.52
CA MET A 1 -19.28 69.11 15.44
C MET A 1 -18.99 68.36 14.15
N LYS A 2 -19.19 68.96 12.96
CA LYS A 2 -18.98 68.30 11.65
C LYS A 2 -17.55 67.78 11.42
N THR A 3 -16.54 68.49 11.93
CA THR A 3 -15.12 68.11 11.78
C THR A 3 -14.72 66.93 12.67
N LEU A 4 -15.20 66.90 13.92
CA LEU A 4 -14.99 65.79 14.85
C LEU A 4 -15.68 64.51 14.36
N GLN A 5 -16.91 64.62 13.85
CA GLN A 5 -17.64 63.49 13.29
C GLN A 5 -16.92 62.86 12.09
N LYS A 6 -16.32 63.67 11.21
CA LYS A 6 -15.51 63.20 10.09
C LYS A 6 -14.24 62.48 10.55
N ILE A 7 -13.57 62.99 11.60
CA ILE A 7 -12.37 62.36 12.17
C ILE A 7 -12.72 61.00 12.80
N THR A 8 -13.80 60.92 13.57
CA THR A 8 -14.27 59.66 14.16
C THR A 8 -14.63 58.63 13.09
N LEU A 9 -15.28 59.05 12.00
CA LEU A 9 -15.63 58.17 10.88
C LEU A 9 -14.37 57.64 10.17
N PHE A 10 -13.34 58.48 10.01
CA PHE A 10 -12.09 58.10 9.37
C PHE A 10 -11.28 57.10 10.22
N ILE A 11 -11.25 57.30 11.54
CA ILE A 11 -10.61 56.37 12.48
C ILE A 11 -11.33 55.01 12.49
N ALA A 12 -12.67 55.02 12.45
CA ALA A 12 -13.47 53.79 12.34
C ALA A 12 -13.20 53.05 11.02
N LEU A 13 -13.04 53.79 9.90
CA LEU A 13 -12.69 53.20 8.62
C LEU A 13 -11.31 52.53 8.66
N ILE A 14 -10.29 53.20 9.21
CA ILE A 14 -8.93 52.66 9.31
C ILE A 14 -8.90 51.42 10.22
N ALA A 15 -9.64 51.42 11.32
CA ALA A 15 -9.78 50.25 12.20
C ALA A 15 -10.37 49.03 11.46
N LEU A 16 -11.37 49.24 10.60
CA LEU A 16 -11.94 48.17 9.76
C LEU A 16 -10.92 47.62 8.76
N PHE A 17 -10.07 48.45 8.16
CA PHE A 17 -9.02 47.98 7.26
C PHE A 17 -7.92 47.17 7.98
N THR A 18 -7.59 47.49 9.23
CA THR A 18 -6.63 46.70 10.01
C THR A 18 -7.16 45.32 10.41
N SER A 19 -8.49 45.14 10.51
CA SER A 19 -9.10 43.84 10.77
C SER A 19 -9.04 42.87 9.58
N CYS A 20 -8.81 43.39 8.36
CA CYS A 20 -8.54 42.58 7.16
C CYS A 20 -7.04 42.26 6.95
N GLN A 21 -6.15 42.82 7.79
CA GLN A 21 -4.70 42.58 7.71
C GLN A 21 -4.22 41.68 8.86
N SER A 22 -5.11 40.87 9.46
CA SER A 22 -4.70 39.84 10.39
C SER A 22 -4.08 38.68 9.62
N SER A 23 -2.81 38.37 9.90
CA SER A 23 -2.20 37.09 9.50
C SER A 23 -3.12 35.97 9.98
N THR A 24 -3.77 35.30 9.04
CA THR A 24 -4.74 34.25 9.34
C THR A 24 -4.06 33.16 10.16
N ASP A 25 -4.42 33.06 11.43
CA ASP A 25 -3.93 32.00 12.29
C ASP A 25 -4.53 30.66 11.82
N VAL A 26 -3.71 29.90 11.10
CA VAL A 26 -4.08 28.60 10.55
C VAL A 26 -4.55 27.66 11.66
N ASN A 27 -3.98 27.74 12.88
CA ASN A 27 -4.41 26.88 13.98
C ASN A 27 -5.83 27.21 14.45
N LYS A 28 -6.20 28.48 14.42
CA LYS A 28 -7.56 28.92 14.76
C LYS A 28 -8.57 28.46 13.71
N ILE A 29 -8.21 28.50 12.43
CA ILE A 29 -9.02 27.94 11.34
C ILE A 29 -9.18 26.42 11.49
N LEU A 30 -8.09 25.70 11.73
CA LEU A 30 -8.09 24.24 11.84
C LEU A 30 -8.78 23.73 13.12
N SER A 31 -8.95 24.59 14.13
CA SER A 31 -9.70 24.27 15.36
C SER A 31 -11.21 24.27 15.14
N ASN A 32 -11.71 25.03 14.16
CA ASN A 32 -13.13 25.01 13.78
C ASN A 32 -13.43 23.76 12.94
N GLN A 33 -14.32 22.89 13.43
CA GLN A 33 -14.59 21.60 12.77
C GLN A 33 -15.28 21.74 11.41
N ASP A 34 -16.23 22.67 11.27
CA ASP A 34 -16.96 22.87 10.01
C ASP A 34 -16.02 23.41 8.93
N THR A 35 -15.17 24.36 9.29
CA THR A 35 -14.18 24.95 8.39
C THR A 35 -13.11 23.92 8.01
N LYS A 36 -12.60 23.16 8.99
CA LYS A 36 -11.66 22.06 8.75
C LYS A 36 -12.25 21.03 7.78
N LYS A 37 -13.52 20.63 7.97
CA LYS A 37 -14.23 19.70 7.09
C LYS A 37 -14.34 20.26 5.67
N ALA A 38 -14.82 21.50 5.53
CA ALA A 38 -14.96 22.14 4.23
C ALA A 38 -13.61 22.25 3.48
N ILE A 39 -12.51 22.55 4.19
CA ILE A 39 -11.16 22.57 3.60
C ILE A 39 -10.77 21.18 3.09
N ILE A 40 -10.93 20.14 3.92
CA ILE A 40 -10.58 18.77 3.55
C ILE A 40 -11.40 18.30 2.35
N GLU A 41 -12.71 18.56 2.34
CA GLU A 41 -13.59 18.21 1.23
C GLU A 41 -13.22 18.99 -0.05
N THR A 42 -12.85 20.26 0.07
CA THR A 42 -12.39 21.06 -1.07
C THR A 42 -11.11 20.47 -1.67
N ILE A 43 -10.13 20.12 -0.84
CA ILE A 43 -8.89 19.48 -1.29
C ILE A 43 -9.21 18.16 -1.98
N ALA A 44 -10.04 17.30 -1.37
CA ALA A 44 -10.36 15.96 -1.87
C ALA A 44 -11.14 15.97 -3.19
N ASN A 45 -11.92 17.01 -3.46
CA ASN A 45 -12.73 17.14 -4.68
C ASN A 45 -12.07 17.96 -5.79
N ASP A 46 -10.92 18.59 -5.52
CA ASP A 46 -10.11 19.30 -6.51
C ASP A 46 -8.87 18.47 -6.87
N SER A 47 -8.71 18.14 -8.15
CA SER A 47 -7.64 17.24 -8.61
C SER A 47 -6.24 17.84 -8.49
N ILE A 48 -6.09 19.16 -8.60
CA ILE A 48 -4.81 19.86 -8.49
C ILE A 48 -4.41 19.89 -7.02
N LEU A 49 -5.31 20.35 -6.14
CA LEU A 49 -5.06 20.42 -4.70
C LEU A 49 -4.83 19.03 -4.10
N SER A 50 -5.61 18.04 -4.50
CA SER A 50 -5.40 16.64 -4.10
C SER A 50 -4.01 16.14 -4.48
N LYS A 51 -3.56 16.43 -5.70
CA LYS A 51 -2.24 16.02 -6.18
C LYS A 51 -1.12 16.69 -5.38
N GLU A 52 -1.19 17.99 -5.16
CA GLU A 52 -0.21 18.75 -4.37
C GLU A 52 -0.16 18.27 -2.91
N MET A 53 -1.33 18.01 -2.32
CA MET A 53 -1.44 17.44 -0.97
C MET A 53 -0.78 16.06 -0.91
N MET A 54 -1.03 15.20 -1.90
CA MET A 54 -0.43 13.86 -1.97
C MET A 54 1.09 13.93 -2.13
N GLU A 55 1.61 14.78 -3.02
CA GLU A 55 3.04 15.02 -3.19
C GLU A 55 3.69 15.52 -1.89
N SER A 56 3.04 16.48 -1.21
CA SER A 56 3.51 17.00 0.08
C SER A 56 3.56 15.91 1.14
N MET A 57 2.56 15.03 1.21
CA MET A 57 2.56 13.88 2.11
C MET A 57 3.69 12.89 1.79
N MET A 58 3.90 12.57 0.52
CA MET A 58 4.97 11.66 0.06
C MET A 58 6.37 12.20 0.35
N ASN A 59 6.53 13.53 0.38
CA ASN A 59 7.80 14.18 0.71
C ASN A 59 8.05 14.32 2.22
N SER A 60 7.06 14.06 3.06
CA SER A 60 7.17 14.14 4.53
C SER A 60 7.36 12.77 5.19
N GLU A 61 8.19 12.66 6.23
CA GLU A 61 8.38 11.39 6.94
C GLU A 61 7.11 10.87 7.61
N LYS A 62 6.31 11.77 8.20
CA LYS A 62 5.01 11.41 8.79
C LYS A 62 4.04 10.88 7.74
N GLY A 63 3.95 11.54 6.58
CA GLY A 63 3.11 11.09 5.47
C GLY A 63 3.56 9.74 4.93
N LYS A 64 4.87 9.53 4.73
CA LYS A 64 5.43 8.22 4.35
C LYS A 64 5.07 7.12 5.36
N MET A 65 5.18 7.39 6.66
CA MET A 65 4.84 6.43 7.70
C MET A 65 3.34 6.09 7.69
N MET A 66 2.47 7.10 7.55
CA MET A 66 1.02 6.88 7.42
C MET A 66 0.68 6.05 6.17
N MET A 67 1.33 6.31 5.05
CA MET A 67 1.10 5.54 3.81
C MET A 67 1.55 4.09 3.96
N LYS A 68 2.72 3.83 4.55
CA LYS A 68 3.24 2.47 4.79
C LYS A 68 2.40 1.67 5.78
N GLY A 69 1.85 2.33 6.80
CA GLY A 69 1.01 1.68 7.82
C GLY A 69 -0.45 1.51 7.41
N ASN A 70 -0.87 1.98 6.23
CA ASN A 70 -2.25 1.93 5.79
C ASN A 70 -2.52 0.66 4.98
N GLU A 71 -3.15 -0.33 5.62
CA GLU A 71 -3.51 -1.62 5.00
C GLU A 71 -4.39 -1.46 3.76
N LYS A 72 -5.34 -0.53 3.75
CA LYS A 72 -6.21 -0.29 2.59
C LYS A 72 -5.43 0.24 1.39
N MET A 73 -4.48 1.15 1.64
CA MET A 73 -3.59 1.67 0.59
C MET A 73 -2.71 0.55 0.02
N SER A 74 -2.17 -0.29 0.90
CA SER A 74 -1.39 -1.47 0.50
C SER A 74 -2.22 -2.45 -0.33
N MET A 75 -3.48 -2.69 0.06
CA MET A 75 -4.40 -3.59 -0.63
C MET A 75 -4.74 -3.07 -2.02
N LEU A 76 -5.10 -1.78 -2.16
CA LEU A 76 -5.40 -1.17 -3.46
C LEU A 76 -4.21 -1.25 -4.44
N MET A 77 -2.98 -1.11 -3.93
CA MET A 77 -1.76 -1.27 -4.74
C MET A 77 -1.52 -2.73 -5.15
N MET A 78 -1.97 -3.70 -4.35
CA MET A 78 -1.87 -5.14 -4.66
C MET A 78 -3.00 -5.64 -5.56
N GLU A 79 -4.20 -5.04 -5.49
CA GLU A 79 -5.34 -5.38 -6.36
C GLU A 79 -5.06 -5.07 -7.83
N ASP A 80 -4.26 -4.03 -8.11
CA ASP A 80 -3.81 -3.76 -9.48
C ASP A 80 -2.68 -4.72 -9.90
N HIS A 81 -3.10 -5.90 -10.33
CA HIS A 81 -2.23 -6.96 -10.85
C HIS A 81 -1.24 -6.45 -11.92
N GLY A 82 -1.62 -5.46 -12.72
CA GLY A 82 -0.76 -4.88 -13.75
C GLY A 82 0.44 -4.13 -13.17
N THR A 83 0.19 -3.22 -12.24
CA THR A 83 1.24 -2.44 -11.56
C THR A 83 2.12 -3.34 -10.69
N MET A 84 1.54 -4.31 -9.97
CA MET A 84 2.31 -5.27 -9.20
C MET A 84 3.25 -6.09 -10.08
N MET A 85 2.76 -6.64 -11.20
CA MET A 85 3.59 -7.42 -12.12
C MET A 85 4.72 -6.59 -12.73
N LYS A 86 4.45 -5.32 -13.07
CA LYS A 86 5.46 -4.39 -13.57
C LYS A 86 6.56 -4.14 -12.53
N MET A 87 6.19 -3.83 -11.28
CA MET A 87 7.16 -3.61 -10.20
C MET A 87 8.04 -4.83 -9.95
N MET A 88 7.47 -6.05 -9.95
CA MET A 88 8.23 -7.28 -9.77
C MET A 88 9.19 -7.55 -10.94
N LYS A 89 8.80 -7.24 -12.17
CA LYS A 89 9.67 -7.38 -13.35
C LYS A 89 10.82 -6.38 -13.36
N GLU A 90 10.57 -5.14 -12.95
CA GLU A 90 11.57 -4.07 -12.92
C GLU A 90 12.52 -4.20 -11.72
N ASN A 91 12.10 -4.90 -10.65
CA ASN A 91 12.89 -5.12 -9.45
C ASN A 91 13.05 -6.62 -9.13
N PRO A 92 14.03 -7.31 -9.75
CA PRO A 92 14.27 -8.72 -9.51
C PRO A 92 14.68 -9.03 -8.06
N ALA A 93 15.32 -8.09 -7.35
CA ALA A 93 15.65 -8.26 -5.93
C ALA A 93 14.39 -8.31 -5.05
N MET A 94 13.36 -7.52 -5.38
CA MET A 94 12.05 -7.61 -4.71
C MET A 94 11.39 -8.95 -4.97
N MET A 95 11.37 -9.42 -6.22
CA MET A 95 10.82 -10.73 -6.57
C MET A 95 11.53 -11.86 -5.80
N GLN A 96 12.87 -11.82 -5.74
CA GLN A 96 13.67 -12.80 -5.01
C GLN A 96 13.39 -12.76 -3.50
N SER A 97 13.28 -11.57 -2.90
CA SER A 97 12.96 -11.39 -1.49
C SER A 97 11.58 -11.97 -1.15
N MET A 98 10.56 -11.65 -1.95
CA MET A 98 9.21 -12.20 -1.78
C MET A 98 9.21 -13.73 -1.88
N MET A 99 9.89 -14.30 -2.88
CA MET A 99 9.99 -15.75 -3.05
C MET A 99 10.71 -16.42 -1.87
N SER A 100 11.78 -15.79 -1.36
CA SER A 100 12.55 -16.32 -0.22
C SER A 100 11.72 -16.32 1.06
N ASN A 101 11.02 -15.23 1.36
CA ASN A 101 10.14 -15.13 2.53
C ASN A 101 8.99 -16.13 2.46
N MET A 102 8.41 -16.30 1.27
CA MET A 102 7.36 -17.30 1.06
C MET A 102 7.89 -18.71 1.30
N MET A 103 9.08 -19.04 0.79
CA MET A 103 9.70 -20.35 1.02
C MET A 103 10.03 -20.58 2.50
N GLU A 104 10.51 -19.57 3.21
CA GLU A 104 10.75 -19.64 4.66
C GLU A 104 9.46 -19.87 5.45
N THR A 105 8.38 -19.20 5.07
CA THR A 105 7.04 -19.37 5.67
C THR A 105 6.51 -20.78 5.42
N CYS A 106 6.58 -21.26 4.18
CA CYS A 106 6.15 -22.61 3.80
C CYS A 106 6.95 -23.71 4.51
N LYS A 107 8.22 -23.45 4.87
CA LYS A 107 9.13 -24.47 5.42
C LYS A 107 8.56 -25.19 6.66
N ASN A 108 7.80 -24.48 7.48
CA ASN A 108 7.22 -25.02 8.70
C ASN A 108 5.71 -25.34 8.57
N ASP A 109 5.09 -25.00 7.44
CA ASP A 109 3.68 -25.29 7.14
C ASP A 109 3.58 -26.40 6.09
N THR A 110 3.34 -27.62 6.57
CA THR A 110 3.28 -28.82 5.73
C THR A 110 2.15 -28.75 4.70
N ALA A 111 1.01 -28.12 5.03
CA ALA A 111 -0.11 -27.97 4.12
C ALA A 111 0.22 -27.00 2.99
N MET A 112 0.79 -25.84 3.35
CA MET A 112 1.22 -24.83 2.37
C MET A 112 2.34 -25.37 1.47
N MET A 113 3.34 -26.05 2.04
CA MET A 113 4.42 -26.68 1.28
C MET A 113 3.89 -27.76 0.33
N SER A 114 2.98 -28.63 0.79
CA SER A 114 2.37 -29.66 -0.04
C SER A 114 1.58 -29.05 -1.21
N SER A 115 0.76 -28.03 -0.94
CA SER A 115 0.03 -27.31 -1.99
C SER A 115 0.97 -26.67 -3.00
N MET A 116 2.05 -26.04 -2.54
CA MET A 116 3.06 -25.43 -3.40
C MET A 116 3.73 -26.47 -4.29
N CYS A 117 4.20 -27.59 -3.72
CA CYS A 117 4.79 -28.69 -4.49
C CYS A 117 3.81 -29.26 -5.52
N LYS A 118 2.54 -29.44 -5.15
CA LYS A 118 1.49 -29.91 -6.05
C LYS A 118 1.31 -28.96 -7.24
N SER A 119 1.16 -27.65 -7.00
CA SER A 119 1.01 -26.65 -8.06
C SER A 119 2.22 -26.62 -9.02
N MET A 120 3.43 -26.80 -8.49
CA MET A 120 4.64 -26.90 -9.32
C MET A 120 4.61 -28.16 -10.21
N MET A 121 4.20 -29.30 -9.66
CA MET A 121 4.14 -30.57 -10.39
C MET A 121 3.01 -30.62 -11.43
N GLU A 122 1.92 -29.89 -11.20
CA GLU A 122 0.79 -29.78 -12.13
C GLU A 122 1.07 -28.81 -13.28
N ASN A 123 2.12 -27.98 -13.19
CA ASN A 123 2.52 -27.07 -14.27
C ASN A 123 3.48 -27.77 -15.26
N PRO A 124 3.04 -28.07 -16.50
CA PRO A 124 3.83 -28.85 -17.45
C PRO A 124 5.09 -28.13 -17.93
N GLU A 125 5.05 -26.81 -18.08
CA GLU A 125 6.22 -26.02 -18.50
C GLU A 125 7.31 -26.03 -17.42
N MET A 126 6.90 -25.87 -16.16
CA MET A 126 7.82 -25.93 -15.02
C MET A 126 8.44 -27.33 -14.88
N MET A 127 7.62 -28.37 -15.06
CA MET A 127 8.10 -29.75 -15.03
C MET A 127 9.09 -30.02 -16.16
N GLU A 128 8.79 -29.59 -17.39
CA GLU A 128 9.70 -29.72 -18.53
C GLU A 128 11.04 -29.01 -18.27
N MET A 129 11.00 -27.80 -17.71
CA MET A 129 12.21 -27.06 -17.35
C MET A 129 13.02 -27.80 -16.27
N MET A 130 12.38 -28.36 -15.25
CA MET A 130 13.03 -29.16 -14.22
C MET A 130 13.68 -30.42 -14.82
N HIS A 131 12.99 -31.12 -15.72
CA HIS A 131 13.53 -32.27 -16.43
C HIS A 131 14.78 -31.90 -17.26
N LYS A 132 14.75 -30.77 -17.96
CA LYS A 132 15.90 -30.26 -18.74
C LYS A 132 17.08 -29.92 -17.83
N ASN A 133 16.86 -29.19 -16.74
CA ASN A 133 17.92 -28.79 -15.82
C ASN A 133 18.53 -29.97 -15.05
N MET A 134 17.76 -31.03 -14.79
CA MET A 134 18.23 -32.25 -14.14
C MET A 134 18.85 -33.26 -15.13
N GLY A 135 19.15 -32.84 -16.36
CA GLY A 135 19.84 -33.65 -17.37
C GLY A 135 19.02 -34.83 -17.89
N GLY A 136 17.68 -34.73 -17.91
CA GLY A 136 16.79 -35.74 -18.49
C GLY A 136 16.69 -37.06 -17.71
N LYS A 137 17.25 -37.15 -16.49
CA LYS A 137 17.31 -38.40 -15.71
C LYS A 137 16.06 -38.73 -14.90
N MET A 138 15.08 -37.82 -14.80
CA MET A 138 13.79 -38.15 -14.19
C MET A 138 12.86 -38.73 -15.26
N GLY A 139 12.64 -40.04 -15.25
CA GLY A 139 11.65 -40.67 -16.11
C GLY A 139 10.25 -40.47 -15.56
N MET A 140 9.25 -40.38 -16.43
CA MET A 140 7.81 -40.39 -16.07
C MET A 140 7.40 -41.62 -15.24
N LYS A 141 8.23 -42.68 -15.24
CA LYS A 141 8.11 -43.88 -14.39
C LYS A 141 8.54 -43.63 -12.94
N ASP A 142 9.49 -42.75 -12.67
CA ASP A 142 9.97 -42.41 -11.33
C ASP A 142 8.97 -41.50 -10.59
N MET A 143 8.17 -40.73 -11.34
CA MET A 143 7.09 -39.89 -10.80
C MET A 143 5.84 -40.68 -10.36
N LYS A 144 5.72 -41.97 -10.73
CA LYS A 144 4.62 -42.82 -10.23
C LYS A 144 4.67 -43.03 -8.72
N GLY A 145 5.83 -42.86 -8.08
CA GLY A 145 5.97 -42.89 -6.62
C GLY A 145 5.42 -41.66 -5.91
N MET A 146 5.28 -40.52 -6.60
CA MET A 146 4.78 -39.26 -6.02
C MET A 146 3.24 -39.17 -6.02
N LYS A 147 2.55 -40.13 -6.66
CA LYS A 147 1.08 -40.29 -6.56
C LYS A 147 0.58 -40.56 -5.12
N GLY A 148 1.49 -40.77 -4.17
CA GLY A 148 1.21 -40.92 -2.74
C GLY A 148 1.08 -39.60 -1.96
N MET A 149 1.31 -38.42 -2.55
CA MET A 149 1.19 -37.14 -1.81
C MET A 149 -0.26 -36.79 -1.42
N ASN A 150 -1.27 -37.45 -2.02
CA ASN A 150 -2.66 -37.40 -1.54
C ASN A 150 -2.86 -38.05 -0.15
N LYS A 151 -1.83 -38.63 0.47
CA LYS A 151 -1.89 -39.23 1.83
C LYS A 151 -1.30 -38.36 2.94
N MET A 152 -1.02 -37.07 2.70
CA MET A 152 -0.63 -36.14 3.79
C MET A 152 -1.83 -35.43 4.45
N GLU A 153 -3.07 -35.78 4.13
CA GLU A 153 -4.28 -35.24 4.80
C GLU A 153 -4.58 -35.85 6.20
N GLY A 154 -3.58 -36.41 6.89
CA GLY A 154 -3.86 -37.21 8.10
C GLY A 154 -2.77 -37.25 9.18
N MET A 155 -1.82 -36.31 9.20
CA MET A 155 -0.81 -36.26 10.26
C MET A 155 -1.12 -35.27 11.40
N ASP A 156 -2.37 -34.84 11.56
CA ASP A 156 -2.80 -33.95 12.66
C ASP A 156 -3.14 -34.65 13.99
N HIS A 157 -2.97 -35.97 14.11
CA HIS A 157 -3.25 -36.67 15.38
C HIS A 157 -2.17 -37.66 15.77
N LYS A 158 -1.00 -37.16 16.20
CA LYS A 158 -0.20 -37.80 17.25
C LYS A 158 0.90 -36.89 17.80
N MET A 159 0.50 -35.94 18.64
CA MET A 159 1.31 -35.53 19.79
C MET A 159 0.37 -35.36 20.99
N LYS A 160 0.31 -36.41 21.80
CA LYS A 160 0.04 -36.31 23.23
C LYS A 160 1.37 -36.58 23.92
#